data_AF-A0A6B3HKU6-F1
#
_entry.id   AF-A0A6B3HKU6-F1
#
_cell.length_a   1.000
_cell.length_b   1.000
_cell.length_c   1.000
_cell.angle_alpha   90.00
_cell.angle_beta   90.00
_cell.angle_gamma   90.00
#
_symmetry.space_group_name_H-M   'P 1'
#
loop_
_entity.id
_entity.type
_entity.pdbx_description
1 polymer ?
#
loop_
_entity_poly.entity_id
_entity_poly.type
_entity_poly.pdbx_seq_one_letter_code
_entity_poly.pdbx_strand_id
1 'polypeptide(L)'
;VNYRQWLDRWAVHYVVLPTGRPDGGAERETELVGKGLSYLREIWGDENWKLYRVLEPTPLADPPATVEKAGANEMTIRVESAGRVLIRVPYSRWLGLVDEQGKSLERPQETEESKLRTQEDETAPKTYDNIHGCLNKIEEGPYGDEWVELLAPKPGVYRLAAPYQLQPGTPCPEELS
;
A
#
# COMPACT_ATOMS: atom_id res chain seq x y z
N VAL A 1 12.44 3.21 -18.96
CA VAL A 1 11.94 3.93 -17.77
C VAL A 1 13.04 4.89 -17.34
N ASN A 2 12.78 6.19 -17.26
CA ASN A 2 13.74 7.14 -16.69
C ASN A 2 13.60 7.17 -15.15
N TYR A 3 14.53 7.81 -14.45
CA TYR A 3 14.53 7.80 -12.98
C TYR A 3 13.29 8.48 -12.38
N ARG A 4 12.80 9.59 -12.95
CA ARG A 4 11.54 10.23 -12.51
C ARG A 4 10.35 9.26 -12.62
N GLN A 5 10.20 8.56 -13.73
CA GLN A 5 9.14 7.56 -13.92
C GLN A 5 9.25 6.42 -12.92
N TRP A 6 10.47 6.03 -12.54
CA TRP A 6 10.68 5.03 -11.50
C TRP A 6 10.24 5.57 -10.13
N LEU A 7 10.62 6.80 -9.76
CA LEU A 7 10.18 7.43 -8.51
C LEU A 7 8.65 7.54 -8.43
N ASP A 8 8.00 7.96 -9.53
CA ASP A 8 6.54 8.09 -9.58
C ASP A 8 5.83 6.74 -9.49
N ARG A 9 6.34 5.72 -10.20
CA ARG A 9 5.79 4.35 -10.19
C ARG A 9 5.81 3.75 -8.79
N TRP A 10 6.89 3.97 -8.04
CA TRP A 10 7.07 3.42 -6.70
C TRP A 10 6.63 4.36 -5.57
N ALA A 11 5.96 5.48 -5.89
CA ALA A 11 5.54 6.50 -4.94
C ALA A 11 6.67 6.95 -4.00
N VAL A 12 7.88 7.11 -4.53
CA VAL A 12 9.03 7.54 -3.73
C VAL A 12 8.90 9.02 -3.41
N HIS A 13 8.85 9.34 -2.12
CA HIS A 13 8.79 10.72 -1.63
C HIS A 13 10.16 11.27 -1.25
N TYR A 14 11.07 10.38 -0.86
CA TYR A 14 12.39 10.74 -0.36
C TYR A 14 13.46 9.82 -0.92
N VAL A 15 14.59 10.41 -1.29
CA VAL A 15 15.79 9.70 -1.73
C VAL A 15 16.89 10.01 -0.71
N VAL A 16 17.52 8.96 -0.18
CA VAL A 16 18.63 9.08 0.76
C VAL A 16 19.90 8.61 0.06
N LEU A 17 20.94 9.43 0.07
CA LEU A 17 22.23 9.09 -0.53
C LEU A 17 23.35 9.20 0.49
N PRO A 18 24.29 8.23 0.52
CA PRO A 18 25.51 8.38 1.30
C PRO A 18 26.41 9.44 0.66
N THR A 19 27.16 10.17 1.49
CA THR A 19 28.23 11.09 1.05
C THR A 19 29.53 10.36 0.71
N GLY A 20 29.72 9.16 1.27
CA GLY A 20 30.85 8.28 1.03
C GLY A 20 30.69 7.41 -0.22
N ARG A 21 31.52 6.38 -0.34
CA ARG A 21 31.43 5.44 -1.47
C ARG A 21 30.10 4.68 -1.38
N PRO A 22 29.21 4.79 -2.39
CA PRO A 22 27.99 4.00 -2.41
C PRO A 22 28.31 2.51 -2.47
N ASP A 23 27.40 1.68 -1.96
CA ASP A 23 27.45 0.25 -2.29
C ASP A 23 27.24 0.08 -3.81
N GLY A 24 27.64 -1.07 -4.37
CA GLY A 24 27.72 -1.24 -5.82
C GLY A 24 26.39 -1.01 -6.58
N GLY A 25 25.25 -1.07 -5.89
CA GLY A 25 23.93 -0.76 -6.45
C GLY A 25 23.63 0.74 -6.57
N ALA A 26 24.21 1.58 -5.70
CA ALA A 26 23.90 3.01 -5.59
C ALA A 26 24.84 3.93 -6.40
N GLU A 27 25.89 3.41 -7.04
CA GLU A 27 26.85 4.22 -7.81
C GLU A 27 26.19 5.04 -8.93
N ARG A 28 25.32 4.40 -9.72
CA ARG A 28 24.62 5.08 -10.84
C ARG A 28 23.58 6.09 -10.36
N GLU A 29 22.89 5.79 -9.27
CA GLU A 29 21.91 6.70 -8.66
C GLU A 29 22.60 7.93 -8.08
N THR A 30 23.72 7.74 -7.37
CA THR A 30 24.53 8.82 -6.81
C THR A 30 25.05 9.75 -7.90
N GLU A 31 25.55 9.18 -9.01
CA GLU A 31 26.01 9.98 -10.16
C GLU A 31 24.85 10.75 -10.82
N LEU A 32 23.67 10.13 -10.96
CA LEU A 32 22.51 10.76 -11.58
C LEU A 32 21.93 11.88 -10.72
N VAL A 33 21.77 11.67 -9.42
CA VAL A 33 21.26 12.69 -8.49
C VAL A 33 22.29 13.81 -8.31
N GLY A 34 23.58 13.48 -8.25
CA GLY A 34 24.68 14.45 -8.16
C GLY A 34 24.77 15.41 -9.35
N LYS A 35 24.20 15.06 -10.52
CA LYS A 35 24.09 15.95 -11.68
C LYS A 35 23.05 17.07 -11.51
N GLY A 36 22.25 17.03 -10.45
CA GLY A 36 21.19 18.01 -10.19
C GLY A 36 19.94 17.70 -10.98
N LEU A 37 18.98 17.02 -10.36
CA LEU A 37 17.68 16.71 -10.96
C LEU A 37 16.64 17.74 -10.52
N SER A 38 15.95 18.36 -11.47
CA SER A 38 14.98 19.44 -11.18
C SER A 38 13.79 19.01 -10.31
N TYR A 39 13.51 17.70 -10.24
CA TYR A 39 12.46 17.09 -9.43
C TYR A 39 12.96 16.57 -8.07
N LEU A 40 14.23 16.78 -7.72
CA LEU A 40 14.77 16.51 -6.39
C LEU A 40 15.24 17.79 -5.73
N ARG A 41 14.85 17.98 -4.47
CA ARG A 41 15.32 19.10 -3.64
C ARG A 41 16.01 18.55 -2.40
N GLU A 42 17.28 18.87 -2.22
CA GLU A 42 17.98 18.59 -0.96
C GLU A 42 17.29 19.34 0.19
N ILE A 43 16.96 18.64 1.27
CA ILE A 43 16.30 19.22 2.46
C ILE A 43 17.10 19.01 3.75
N TRP A 44 18.05 18.08 3.75
CA TRP A 44 18.92 17.81 4.88
C TRP A 44 20.19 17.08 4.41
N GLY A 45 21.27 17.23 5.17
CA GLY A 45 22.46 16.41 5.03
C GLY A 45 23.44 16.60 6.19
N ASP A 46 24.32 15.63 6.37
CA ASP A 46 25.45 15.65 7.29
C ASP A 46 26.73 15.10 6.63
N GLU A 47 27.72 14.73 7.43
CA GLU A 47 28.98 14.18 6.94
C GLU A 47 28.83 12.80 6.24
N ASN A 48 27.72 12.09 6.50
CA ASN A 48 27.48 10.72 6.05
C ASN A 48 26.33 10.60 5.04
N TRP A 49 25.34 11.48 5.09
CA TRP A 49 24.07 11.33 4.38
C TRP A 49 23.55 12.63 3.78
N LYS A 50 22.79 12.49 2.70
CA LYS A 50 21.96 13.55 2.12
C LYS A 50 20.54 13.05 1.90
N LEU A 51 19.57 13.90 2.18
CA LEU A 51 18.14 13.64 2.02
C LEU A 51 17.54 14.59 0.99
N TYR A 52 16.96 14.02 -0.05
CA TYR A 52 16.27 14.73 -1.11
C TYR A 52 14.77 14.44 -1.01
N ARG A 53 13.94 15.49 -1.07
CA ARG A 53 12.50 15.34 -1.33
C ARG A 53 12.25 15.28 -2.83
N VAL A 54 11.39 14.37 -3.25
CA VAL A 54 10.82 14.37 -4.60
C VAL A 54 9.78 15.48 -4.67
N LEU A 55 9.82 16.29 -5.73
CA LEU A 55 8.84 17.34 -5.98
C LEU A 55 7.62 16.75 -6.70
N GLU A 56 6.44 17.07 -6.19
CA GLU A 56 5.16 16.55 -6.69
C GLU A 56 5.17 15.02 -6.82
N PRO A 57 5.43 14.29 -5.71
CA PRO A 57 5.50 12.85 -5.76
C PRO A 57 4.10 12.25 -5.90
N THR A 58 4.00 11.13 -6.61
CA THR A 58 2.82 10.26 -6.55
C THR A 58 2.55 9.86 -5.09
N PRO A 59 1.30 9.97 -4.58
CA PRO A 59 1.00 9.57 -3.22
C PRO A 59 1.08 8.05 -3.05
N LEU A 60 1.45 7.60 -1.85
CA LEU A 60 1.51 6.16 -1.54
C LEU A 60 0.12 5.53 -1.45
N ALA A 61 -0.90 6.30 -1.05
CA ALA A 61 -2.31 5.91 -1.10
C ALA A 61 -3.09 6.97 -1.90
N ASP A 62 -3.92 6.53 -2.85
CA ASP A 62 -4.74 7.45 -3.64
C ASP A 62 -5.85 8.10 -2.81
N PRO A 63 -6.33 9.31 -3.19
CA PRO A 63 -7.53 9.90 -2.60
C PRO A 63 -8.71 8.90 -2.64
N PRO A 64 -9.57 8.85 -1.62
CA PRO A 64 -9.72 9.79 -0.50
C PRO A 64 -8.83 9.45 0.71
N ALA A 65 -7.71 8.74 0.52
CA ALA A 65 -6.84 8.33 1.61
C ALA A 65 -5.53 9.11 1.68
N THR A 66 -4.88 9.04 2.84
CA THR A 66 -3.52 9.55 3.07
C THR A 66 -2.79 8.60 4.02
N VAL A 67 -1.52 8.32 3.71
CA VAL A 67 -0.65 7.56 4.63
C VAL A 67 -0.15 8.49 5.72
N GLU A 68 -0.53 8.22 6.97
CA GLU A 68 -0.10 9.01 8.13
C GLU A 68 1.25 8.55 8.65
N LYS A 69 1.53 7.25 8.56
CA LYS A 69 2.77 6.64 9.05
C LYS A 69 3.12 5.42 8.22
N ALA A 70 4.38 5.30 7.83
CA ALA A 70 4.97 4.08 7.28
C ALA A 70 6.13 3.66 8.20
N GLY A 71 5.92 2.62 9.00
CA GLY A 71 6.95 2.01 9.84
C GLY A 71 7.55 0.77 9.17
N ALA A 72 8.49 0.11 9.87
CA ALA A 72 9.13 -1.11 9.36
C ALA A 72 8.14 -2.27 9.13
N ASN A 73 7.11 -2.40 9.97
CA ASN A 73 6.20 -3.56 9.99
C ASN A 73 4.72 -3.20 9.75
N GLU A 74 4.37 -1.92 9.79
CA GLU A 74 2.99 -1.44 9.72
C GLU A 74 2.92 -0.09 9.02
N MET A 75 1.88 0.08 8.21
CA MET A 75 1.48 1.36 7.64
C MET A 75 0.11 1.78 8.18
N THR A 76 -0.03 3.03 8.58
CA THR A 76 -1.29 3.64 9.03
C THR A 76 -1.84 4.56 7.95
N ILE A 77 -3.09 4.34 7.56
CA ILE A 77 -3.78 5.03 6.47
C ILE A 77 -5.03 5.67 7.01
N ARG A 78 -5.19 6.97 6.83
CA ARG A 78 -6.47 7.67 7.06
C ARG A 78 -7.27 7.67 5.78
N VAL A 79 -8.53 7.28 5.86
CA VAL A 79 -9.49 7.26 4.76
C VAL A 79 -10.64 8.20 5.09
N GLU A 80 -10.89 9.20 4.24
CA GLU A 80 -11.89 10.25 4.51
C GLU A 80 -13.33 9.85 4.09
N SER A 81 -13.47 8.91 3.15
CA SER A 81 -14.77 8.38 2.71
C SER A 81 -14.69 6.91 2.33
N ALA A 82 -15.79 6.18 2.49
CA ALA A 82 -15.90 4.80 2.00
C ALA A 82 -15.53 4.73 0.51
N GLY A 83 -14.84 3.66 0.10
CA GLY A 83 -14.42 3.47 -1.27
C GLY A 83 -13.21 2.55 -1.41
N ARG A 84 -12.74 2.47 -2.66
CA ARG A 84 -11.55 1.73 -3.05
C ARG A 84 -10.36 2.67 -3.06
N VAL A 85 -9.28 2.25 -2.43
CA VAL A 85 -8.04 3.03 -2.27
C VAL A 85 -6.89 2.21 -2.81
N LEU A 86 -6.27 2.67 -3.89
CA LEU A 86 -5.01 2.10 -4.35
C LEU A 86 -3.89 2.48 -3.38
N ILE A 87 -3.15 1.47 -2.95
CA ILE A 87 -1.98 1.57 -2.08
C ILE A 87 -0.78 1.03 -2.87
N ARG A 88 0.19 1.90 -3.16
CA ARG A 88 1.41 1.58 -3.93
C ARG A 88 2.45 0.83 -3.09
N VAL A 89 1.99 -0.26 -2.47
CA VAL A 89 2.79 -1.30 -1.82
C VAL A 89 2.60 -2.58 -2.62
N PRO A 90 3.67 -3.29 -2.99
CA PRO A 90 3.54 -4.56 -3.70
C PRO A 90 2.62 -5.52 -2.97
N TYR A 91 1.69 -6.12 -3.70
CA TYR A 91 0.79 -7.08 -3.12
C TYR A 91 1.54 -8.29 -2.54
N SER A 92 1.05 -8.76 -1.40
CA SER A 92 1.48 -10.03 -0.79
C SER A 92 0.28 -10.65 -0.10
N ARG A 93 0.13 -11.97 -0.25
CA ARG A 93 -0.93 -12.74 0.43
C ARG A 93 -0.89 -12.66 1.96
N TRP A 94 0.21 -12.16 2.52
CA TRP A 94 0.40 -11.98 3.96
C TRP A 94 -0.08 -10.62 4.47
N LEU A 95 -0.27 -9.65 3.57
CA LEU A 95 -0.77 -8.34 3.95
C LEU A 95 -2.22 -8.44 4.41
N GLY A 96 -2.52 -7.82 5.54
CA GLY A 96 -3.83 -7.81 6.14
C GLY A 96 -4.05 -6.55 6.97
N LEU A 97 -5.33 -6.29 7.24
CA LEU A 97 -5.74 -5.25 8.16
C LEU A 97 -5.55 -5.74 9.61
N VAL A 98 -5.01 -4.86 10.44
CA VAL A 98 -4.77 -5.12 11.86
C VAL A 98 -5.39 -4.06 12.75
N ASP A 99 -5.64 -4.40 14.00
CA ASP A 99 -6.02 -3.44 15.03
C ASP A 99 -4.81 -2.61 15.51
N GLU A 100 -5.02 -1.75 16.51
CA GLU A 100 -3.96 -0.87 17.02
C GLU A 100 -2.84 -1.62 17.76
N GLN A 101 -3.06 -2.88 18.10
CA GLN A 101 -2.10 -3.77 18.74
C GLN A 101 -1.39 -4.69 17.74
N GLY A 102 -1.69 -4.54 16.44
CA GLY A 102 -1.10 -5.36 15.37
C GLY A 102 -1.73 -6.74 15.24
N LYS A 103 -2.88 -7.00 15.87
CA LYS A 103 -3.62 -8.26 15.72
C LYS A 103 -4.48 -8.20 14.47
N SER A 104 -4.49 -9.28 13.69
CA SER A 104 -5.33 -9.41 12.49
C SER A 104 -6.80 -9.16 12.78
N LEU A 105 -7.42 -8.33 11.94
CA LEU A 105 -8.87 -8.14 11.92
C LEU A 105 -9.56 -9.25 11.15
N GLU A 106 -10.85 -9.44 11.43
CA GLU A 106 -11.67 -10.42 10.74
C GLU A 106 -11.86 -10.04 9.27
N ARG A 107 -11.86 -11.07 8.42
CA ARG A 107 -12.20 -10.95 6.99
C ARG A 107 -13.68 -10.62 6.83
N PRO A 108 -14.12 -10.17 5.65
CA PRO A 108 -15.54 -10.09 5.34
C PRO A 108 -16.23 -11.44 5.60
N GLN A 109 -17.34 -11.42 6.34
CA GLN A 109 -18.09 -12.61 6.73
C GLN A 109 -19.33 -12.75 5.86
N GLU A 110 -19.62 -13.95 5.35
CA GLU A 110 -20.86 -14.19 4.62
C GLU A 110 -22.06 -13.96 5.56
N THR A 111 -23.02 -13.15 5.11
CA THR A 111 -24.25 -12.84 5.86
C THR A 111 -25.09 -14.11 6.09
N GLU A 112 -25.83 -14.18 7.20
CA GLU A 112 -26.70 -15.33 7.48
C GLU A 112 -27.79 -15.52 6.41
N GLU A 113 -28.32 -14.43 5.86
CA GLU A 113 -29.29 -14.46 4.75
C GLU A 113 -28.69 -15.12 3.50
N SER A 114 -27.42 -14.83 3.19
CA SER A 114 -26.69 -15.47 2.10
C SER A 114 -26.49 -16.96 2.33
N LYS A 115 -26.11 -17.36 3.56
CA LYS A 115 -25.92 -18.76 3.93
C LYS A 115 -27.21 -19.56 3.81
N LEU A 116 -28.35 -18.98 4.19
CA LEU A 116 -29.66 -19.64 4.04
C LEU A 116 -30.03 -19.80 2.56
N ARG A 117 -29.83 -18.74 1.76
CA ARG A 117 -30.12 -18.78 0.32
C ARG A 117 -29.26 -19.81 -0.42
N THR A 118 -27.97 -19.92 -0.09
CA THR A 118 -27.05 -20.86 -0.74
C THR A 118 -27.27 -22.33 -0.34
N GLN A 119 -27.96 -22.59 0.77
CA GLN A 119 -28.43 -23.95 1.11
C GLN A 119 -29.56 -24.41 0.18
N GLU A 120 -30.36 -23.48 -0.34
CA GLU A 120 -31.45 -23.77 -1.27
C GLU A 120 -30.97 -23.75 -2.74
N ASP A 121 -30.05 -22.85 -3.06
CA ASP A 121 -29.46 -22.67 -4.39
C ASP A 121 -27.96 -22.35 -4.29
N GLU A 122 -27.12 -23.37 -4.51
CA GLU A 122 -25.65 -23.23 -4.47
C GLU A 122 -25.09 -22.20 -5.47
N THR A 123 -25.86 -21.81 -6.48
CA THR A 123 -25.46 -20.83 -7.51
C THR A 123 -25.85 -19.40 -7.15
N ALA A 124 -26.59 -19.20 -6.06
CA ALA A 124 -27.03 -17.88 -5.64
C ALA A 124 -25.82 -16.99 -5.25
N PRO A 125 -25.80 -15.71 -5.67
CA PRO A 125 -24.74 -14.79 -5.30
C PRO A 125 -24.62 -14.62 -3.79
N LYS A 126 -23.38 -14.66 -3.29
CA LYS A 126 -23.10 -14.47 -1.87
C LYS A 126 -23.06 -13.00 -1.48
N THR A 127 -23.52 -12.71 -0.28
CA THR A 127 -23.46 -11.36 0.30
C THR A 127 -22.65 -11.38 1.60
N TYR A 128 -21.78 -10.39 1.79
CA TYR A 128 -20.81 -10.34 2.89
C TYR A 128 -20.89 -9.04 3.69
N ASP A 129 -20.68 -9.15 4.99
CA ASP A 129 -20.44 -8.05 5.90
C ASP A 129 -18.95 -7.70 5.92
N ASN A 130 -18.59 -6.62 5.24
CA ASN A 130 -17.24 -6.05 5.25
C ASN A 130 -17.11 -4.97 6.34
N ILE A 131 -17.03 -5.38 7.61
CA ILE A 131 -17.03 -4.43 8.75
C ILE A 131 -15.70 -3.68 8.87
N HIS A 132 -14.59 -4.36 8.62
CA HIS A 132 -13.24 -3.86 8.86
C HIS A 132 -12.50 -3.40 7.60
N GLY A 133 -13.01 -3.71 6.41
CA GLY A 133 -12.28 -3.59 5.16
C GLY A 133 -11.63 -4.90 4.75
N CYS A 134 -11.17 -4.92 3.50
CA CYS A 134 -10.44 -6.05 2.93
C CYS A 134 -9.49 -5.56 1.84
N LEU A 135 -8.57 -6.43 1.42
CA LEU A 135 -7.52 -6.10 0.47
C LEU A 135 -7.69 -6.90 -0.82
N ASN A 136 -7.62 -6.22 -1.94
CA ASN A 136 -7.52 -6.82 -3.27
C ASN A 136 -6.09 -6.72 -3.80
N LYS A 137 -5.78 -7.63 -4.71
CA LYS A 137 -4.65 -7.51 -5.62
C LYS A 137 -5.16 -6.87 -6.89
N ILE A 138 -4.58 -5.74 -7.29
CA ILE A 138 -4.88 -5.13 -8.58
C ILE A 138 -3.61 -5.05 -9.43
N GLU A 139 -3.76 -5.21 -10.75
CA GLU A 139 -2.69 -4.96 -11.71
C GLU A 139 -2.86 -3.55 -12.27
N GLU A 140 -1.83 -2.71 -12.17
CA GLU A 140 -1.89 -1.35 -12.69
C GLU A 140 -0.68 -1.01 -13.57
N GLY A 141 -0.96 -0.25 -14.63
CA GLY A 141 0.05 0.38 -15.45
C GLY A 141 0.71 -0.56 -16.47
N PRO A 142 1.61 -0.03 -17.31
CA PRO A 142 2.18 -0.76 -18.46
C PRO A 142 3.24 -1.79 -18.07
N TYR A 143 3.51 -1.96 -16.78
CA TYR A 143 4.61 -2.79 -16.27
C TYR A 143 4.15 -4.07 -15.58
N GLY A 144 2.83 -4.29 -15.46
CA GLY A 144 2.26 -5.47 -14.81
C GLY A 144 2.56 -5.54 -13.32
N ASP A 145 2.65 -4.38 -12.64
CA ASP A 145 2.84 -4.34 -11.20
C ASP A 145 1.55 -4.73 -10.49
N GLU A 146 1.70 -5.57 -9.47
CA GLU A 146 0.62 -5.98 -8.59
C GLU A 146 0.64 -5.13 -7.32
N TRP A 147 -0.38 -4.29 -7.16
CA TRP A 147 -0.54 -3.39 -6.02
C TRP A 147 -1.66 -3.85 -5.09
N VAL A 148 -1.66 -3.29 -3.89
CA VAL A 148 -2.73 -3.47 -2.91
C VAL A 148 -3.83 -2.46 -3.18
N GLU A 149 -5.08 -2.92 -3.25
CA GLU A 149 -6.25 -2.05 -3.15
C GLU A 149 -6.96 -2.33 -1.82
N LEU A 150 -7.20 -1.29 -1.03
CA LEU A 150 -8.02 -1.35 0.16
C LEU A 150 -9.47 -1.04 -0.20
N LEU A 151 -10.38 -1.99 0.04
CA LEU A 151 -11.82 -1.73 0.05
C LEU A 151 -12.23 -1.26 1.45
N ALA A 152 -12.33 0.05 1.64
CA ALA A 152 -12.71 0.68 2.89
C ALA A 152 -14.24 0.86 2.97
N PRO A 153 -14.94 0.16 3.88
CA PRO A 153 -16.40 0.28 4.01
C PRO A 153 -16.87 1.61 4.59
N LYS A 154 -15.99 2.38 5.25
CA LYS A 154 -16.32 3.63 5.94
C LYS A 154 -15.08 4.53 6.10
N PRO A 155 -15.25 5.83 6.40
CA PRO A 155 -14.15 6.67 6.84
C PRO A 155 -13.49 6.11 8.11
N GLY A 156 -12.18 6.29 8.26
CA GLY A 156 -11.48 5.87 9.46
C GLY A 156 -9.97 5.69 9.29
N VAL A 157 -9.35 5.11 10.31
CA VAL A 157 -7.94 4.75 10.30
C VAL A 157 -7.80 3.25 10.08
N TYR A 158 -7.06 2.89 9.04
CA TYR A 158 -6.76 1.52 8.64
C TYR A 158 -5.27 1.27 8.87
N ARG A 159 -4.93 0.08 9.38
CA ARG A 159 -3.55 -0.33 9.60
C ARG A 159 -3.27 -1.56 8.76
N LEU A 160 -2.25 -1.47 7.93
CA LEU A 160 -1.80 -2.52 7.03
C LEU A 160 -0.50 -3.12 7.56
N ALA A 161 -0.48 -4.42 7.81
CA ALA A 161 0.70 -5.14 8.28
C ALA A 161 0.72 -6.57 7.70
N ALA A 162 1.78 -7.33 7.97
CA ALA A 162 1.92 -8.72 7.56
C ALA A 162 2.26 -9.66 8.73
N PRO A 163 1.40 -9.77 9.76
CA PRO A 163 1.64 -10.69 10.87
C PRO A 163 1.60 -12.15 10.42
N TYR A 164 2.47 -12.97 11.00
CA TYR A 164 2.48 -14.40 10.74
C TYR A 164 1.25 -15.08 11.36
N GLN A 165 0.52 -15.87 10.56
CA GLN A 165 -0.71 -16.54 10.96
C GLN A 165 -1.06 -17.70 10.01
N LEU A 166 -1.89 -18.65 10.47
CA LEU A 166 -2.30 -19.83 9.69
C LEU A 166 -3.10 -19.46 8.44
N GLN A 167 -4.03 -18.50 8.57
CA GLN A 167 -4.83 -17.95 7.47
C GLN A 167 -4.36 -16.52 7.19
N PRO A 168 -3.44 -16.32 6.22
CA PRO A 168 -2.75 -15.05 6.05
C PRO A 168 -3.61 -13.98 5.40
N GLY A 169 -3.42 -12.74 5.83
CA GLY A 169 -4.02 -11.56 5.25
C GLY A 169 -5.53 -11.43 5.44
N THR A 170 -6.06 -10.34 4.91
CA THR A 170 -7.50 -10.01 4.90
C THR A 170 -8.00 -9.80 3.47
N PRO A 171 -7.96 -10.84 2.60
CA PRO A 171 -8.40 -10.71 1.22
C PRO A 171 -9.90 -10.42 1.13
N CYS A 172 -10.32 -9.66 0.12
CA CYS A 172 -11.74 -9.57 -0.21
C CYS A 172 -12.24 -10.88 -0.83
N PRO A 173 -13.48 -11.30 -0.53
CA PRO A 173 -14.21 -12.27 -1.34
C PRO A 173 -14.35 -11.79 -2.78
N GLU A 174 -14.47 -12.72 -3.72
CA GLU A 174 -14.61 -12.44 -5.15
C GLU A 174 -15.81 -11.51 -5.44
N GLU A 175 -16.90 -11.65 -4.68
CA GLU A 175 -18.10 -10.82 -4.82
C GLU A 175 -17.89 -9.35 -4.38
N LEU A 176 -16.82 -9.06 -3.64
CA LEU A 176 -16.41 -7.71 -3.23
C LEU A 176 -15.19 -7.19 -4.00
N SER A 177 -14.51 -8.05 -4.77
CA SER A 177 -13.29 -7.72 -5.50
C SER A 177 -13.51 -6.75 -6.65
#